data_AF-A0A8T3XQE2-F1
#
_entry.id   AF-A0A8T3XQE2-F1
#
_cell.length_a   1.000
_cell.length_b   1.000
_cell.length_c   1.000
_cell.angle_alpha   90.00
_cell.angle_beta   90.00
_cell.angle_gamma   90.00
#
_symmetry.space_group_name_H-M   'P 1'
#
loop_
_entity.id
_entity.type
_entity.pdbx_description
1 polymer ?
#
loop_
_entity_poly.entity_id
_entity_poly.type
_entity_poly.pdbx_seq_one_letter_code
_entity_poly.pdbx_strand_id
1 'polypeptide(L)'
;MNLIKKKKIKRVALDSITLFKYVYGKSELEFRSGVRDFLINMKELGVTLLVTSEKGINDLDRINYETQDFLFEGLIFLTKIRRGNSFERVILVLKMRGQDHLLEAFPFVIKEGGITVFTKQLPFSLMSNEKETR
;
A
#
# COMPACT_ATOMS: atom_id res chain seq x y z
N MET A 1 -17.43 -16.16 -0.35
CA MET A 1 -18.39 -15.04 -0.59
C MET A 1 -19.67 -15.14 0.21
N ASN A 2 -20.31 -16.32 0.29
CA ASN A 2 -21.54 -16.50 1.06
C ASN A 2 -21.40 -16.09 2.55
N LEU A 3 -20.22 -16.31 3.15
CA LEU A 3 -19.91 -15.88 4.51
C LEU A 3 -19.98 -14.36 4.71
N ILE A 4 -19.52 -13.56 3.75
CA ILE A 4 -19.51 -12.09 3.80
C ILE A 4 -20.94 -11.57 3.89
N LYS A 5 -21.82 -12.06 2.99
CA LYS A 5 -23.25 -11.73 3.01
C LYS A 5 -23.93 -12.23 4.28
N LYS A 6 -23.74 -13.50 4.64
CA LYS A 6 -24.38 -14.13 5.80
C LYS A 6 -24.03 -13.44 7.12
N LYS A 7 -22.76 -13.05 7.30
CA LYS A 7 -22.29 -12.36 8.50
C LYS A 7 -22.31 -10.84 8.40
N LYS A 8 -22.85 -10.27 7.30
CA LYS A 8 -22.94 -8.83 7.06
C LYS A 8 -21.59 -8.11 7.25
N ILE A 9 -20.50 -8.74 6.81
CA ILE A 9 -19.15 -8.19 6.93
C ILE A 9 -19.08 -6.87 6.16
N LYS A 10 -18.45 -5.85 6.76
CA LYS A 10 -18.30 -4.51 6.16
C LYS A 10 -16.88 -4.22 5.67
N ARG A 11 -15.88 -4.90 6.26
CA ARG A 11 -14.47 -4.68 5.97
C ARG A 11 -13.77 -6.02 5.81
N VAL A 12 -12.91 -6.12 4.81
CA VAL A 12 -12.08 -7.30 4.57
C VAL A 12 -10.64 -6.84 4.41
N ALA A 13 -9.73 -7.50 5.13
CA ALA A 13 -8.30 -7.34 4.94
C ALA A 13 -7.75 -8.63 4.31
N LEU A 14 -7.05 -8.51 3.19
CA LEU A 14 -6.37 -9.61 2.49
C LEU A 14 -4.86 -9.42 2.63
N ASP A 15 -4.20 -10.36 3.30
CA ASP A 15 -2.76 -10.35 3.53
C ASP A 15 -2.13 -11.67 3.04
N SER A 16 -1.44 -11.73 1.89
CA SER A 16 -1.20 -10.68 0.89
C SER A 16 -1.71 -11.09 -0.50
N ILE A 17 -1.91 -10.11 -1.39
CA ILE A 17 -2.28 -10.37 -2.80
C ILE A 17 -1.19 -11.11 -3.56
N THR A 18 0.04 -11.08 -3.06
CA THR A 18 1.17 -11.80 -3.66
C THR A 18 0.89 -13.30 -3.73
N LEU A 19 0.06 -13.84 -2.84
CA LEU A 19 -0.37 -15.24 -2.91
C LEU A 19 -1.12 -15.57 -4.23
N PHE A 20 -1.83 -14.59 -4.82
CA PHE A 20 -2.50 -14.78 -6.10
C PHE A 20 -1.51 -15.10 -7.23
N LYS A 21 -0.25 -14.67 -7.13
CA LYS A 21 0.80 -15.01 -8.10
C LYS A 21 1.05 -16.52 -8.16
N TYR A 22 0.84 -17.26 -7.07
CA TYR A 22 0.97 -18.72 -7.06
C TYR A 22 -0.25 -19.45 -7.64
N VAL A 23 -1.44 -18.85 -7.54
CA VAL A 23 -2.70 -19.44 -8.04
C VAL A 23 -2.89 -19.16 -9.54
N TYR A 24 -2.57 -17.94 -9.97
CA TYR A 24 -2.76 -17.45 -11.34
C TYR A 24 -1.43 -17.28 -12.11
N GLY A 25 -0.37 -17.96 -11.66
CA GLY A 25 1.02 -17.72 -12.06
C GLY A 25 1.44 -18.19 -13.44
N LYS A 26 0.52 -18.69 -14.28
CA LYS A 26 0.86 -19.15 -15.63
C LYS A 26 1.18 -18.00 -16.58
N SER A 27 0.61 -16.82 -16.36
CA SER A 27 0.94 -15.59 -17.09
C SER A 27 0.57 -14.33 -16.29
N GLU A 28 1.21 -13.20 -16.60
CA GLU A 28 0.85 -11.89 -16.00
C GLU A 28 -0.60 -11.50 -16.31
N LEU A 29 -1.11 -11.88 -17.48
CA LEU A 29 -2.48 -11.64 -17.90
C LEU A 29 -3.50 -12.41 -17.05
N GLU A 30 -3.23 -13.68 -16.77
CA GLU A 30 -4.08 -14.51 -15.89
C GLU A 30 -4.10 -13.94 -14.47
N PHE A 31 -2.93 -13.57 -13.94
CA PHE A 31 -2.83 -12.92 -12.63
C PHE A 31 -3.64 -11.62 -12.56
N ARG A 32 -3.44 -10.71 -13.53
CA ARG A 32 -4.22 -9.47 -13.61
C ARG A 32 -5.72 -9.72 -13.64
N SER A 33 -6.17 -10.68 -14.45
CA SER A 33 -7.58 -10.98 -14.63
C SER A 33 -8.18 -11.57 -13.35
N GLY A 34 -7.49 -12.52 -12.70
CA GLY A 34 -7.91 -13.08 -11.42
C GLY A 34 -8.00 -12.03 -10.30
N VAL A 35 -7.03 -11.10 -10.22
CA VAL A 35 -7.10 -9.98 -9.27
C VAL A 35 -8.26 -9.05 -9.61
N ARG A 36 -8.45 -8.68 -10.88
CA ARG A 36 -9.57 -7.84 -11.32
C ARG A 36 -10.91 -8.45 -10.94
N ASP A 37 -11.12 -9.72 -11.24
CA ASP A 37 -12.39 -10.41 -10.98
C ASP A 37 -12.66 -10.49 -9.48
N PHE A 38 -11.62 -10.74 -8.67
CA PHE A 38 -11.72 -10.66 -7.22
C PHE A 38 -12.13 -9.27 -6.74
N LEU A 39 -11.53 -8.20 -7.27
CA LEU A 39 -11.86 -6.83 -6.88
C LEU A 39 -13.30 -6.44 -7.27
N ILE A 40 -13.75 -6.78 -8.47
CA ILE A 40 -15.14 -6.53 -8.93
C ILE A 40 -16.12 -7.20 -7.98
N ASN A 41 -15.88 -8.48 -7.70
CA ASN A 41 -16.70 -9.25 -6.79
C ASN A 41 -16.77 -8.66 -5.37
N MET A 42 -15.65 -8.17 -4.83
CA MET A 42 -15.63 -7.52 -3.52
C MET A 42 -16.39 -6.19 -3.54
N LYS A 43 -16.35 -5.45 -4.65
CA LYS A 43 -17.12 -4.22 -4.86
C LYS A 43 -18.62 -4.50 -4.94
N GLU A 44 -19.05 -5.53 -5.67
CA GLU A 44 -20.46 -5.97 -5.74
C GLU A 44 -21.01 -6.44 -4.39
N LEU A 45 -20.14 -6.98 -3.53
CA LEU A 45 -20.49 -7.32 -2.15
C LEU A 45 -20.66 -6.09 -1.24
N GLY A 46 -20.27 -4.90 -1.69
CA GLY A 46 -20.43 -3.65 -0.93
C GLY A 46 -19.54 -3.56 0.31
N VAL A 47 -18.34 -4.16 0.27
CA VAL A 47 -17.39 -4.14 1.39
C VAL A 47 -16.20 -3.23 1.11
N THR A 48 -15.62 -2.66 2.16
CA THR A 48 -14.32 -1.99 2.08
C THR A 48 -13.22 -3.04 2.12
N LEU A 49 -12.43 -3.12 1.07
CA LEU A 49 -11.32 -4.06 0.96
C LEU A 49 -9.99 -3.33 1.17
N LEU A 50 -9.18 -3.85 2.11
CA LEU A 50 -7.77 -3.51 2.25
C LEU A 50 -6.94 -4.72 1.82
N VAL A 51 -5.89 -4.48 1.04
CA VAL A 51 -5.03 -5.53 0.51
C VAL A 51 -3.58 -5.15 0.75
N THR A 52 -2.76 -6.08 1.21
CA THR A 52 -1.31 -5.90 1.29
C THR A 52 -0.64 -6.50 0.06
N SER A 53 0.47 -5.90 -0.34
CA SER A 53 1.38 -6.42 -1.37
C SER A 53 2.80 -6.12 -0.91
N GLU A 54 3.68 -7.10 -1.00
CA GLU A 54 5.10 -6.87 -0.84
C GLU A 54 5.65 -6.21 -2.11
N LYS A 55 6.59 -5.30 -1.92
CA LYS A 55 7.36 -4.67 -3.00
C LYS A 55 8.84 -4.68 -2.64
N GLY A 56 9.68 -4.69 -3.66
CA GLY A 56 11.11 -4.47 -3.49
C GLY A 56 11.42 -3.12 -2.83
N ILE A 57 12.65 -2.99 -2.32
CA ILE A 57 13.14 -1.74 -1.73
C ILE A 57 13.12 -0.67 -2.83
N ASN A 58 12.18 0.25 -2.74
CA ASN A 58 12.11 1.40 -3.64
C ASN A 58 12.68 2.62 -2.93
N ASP A 59 13.54 3.33 -3.66
CA ASP A 59 13.83 4.74 -3.41
C ASP A 59 12.50 5.53 -3.48
N LEU A 60 12.30 6.45 -2.54
CA LEU A 60 11.11 7.30 -2.55
C LEU A 60 11.05 8.21 -3.78
N ASP A 61 12.21 8.51 -4.38
CA ASP A 61 12.28 9.29 -5.60
C ASP A 61 11.92 8.46 -6.86
N ARG A 62 11.87 7.13 -6.74
CA ARG A 62 11.60 6.20 -7.86
C ARG A 62 10.62 5.11 -7.46
N ILE A 63 9.39 5.52 -7.16
CA ILE A 63 8.30 4.60 -6.85
C ILE A 63 7.79 3.96 -8.13
N ASN A 64 8.18 2.70 -8.35
CA ASN A 64 7.71 1.92 -9.49
C ASN A 64 6.28 1.39 -9.24
N TYR A 65 5.37 1.73 -10.16
CA TYR A 65 4.05 1.11 -10.23
C TYR A 65 4.16 -0.25 -10.91
N GLU A 66 3.65 -1.28 -10.26
CA GLU A 66 3.47 -2.60 -10.85
C GLU A 66 2.10 -2.66 -11.54
N THR A 67 1.97 -3.54 -12.53
CA THR A 67 0.76 -3.69 -13.33
C THR A 67 -0.52 -3.88 -12.50
N GLN A 68 -0.44 -4.56 -11.35
CA GLN A 68 -1.59 -4.72 -10.44
C GLN A 68 -1.99 -3.44 -9.69
N ASP A 69 -1.09 -2.48 -9.46
CA ASP A 69 -1.39 -1.26 -8.70
C ASP A 69 -2.48 -0.42 -9.36
N PHE A 70 -2.55 -0.49 -10.70
CA PHE A 70 -3.55 0.23 -11.48
C PHE A 70 -4.97 -0.30 -11.29
N LEU A 71 -5.12 -1.54 -10.80
CA LEU A 71 -6.42 -2.16 -10.50
C LEU A 71 -7.05 -1.60 -9.23
N PHE A 72 -6.25 -1.12 -8.28
CA PHE A 72 -6.74 -0.59 -7.01
C PHE A 72 -7.18 0.87 -7.14
N GLU A 73 -8.19 1.28 -6.37
CA GLU A 73 -8.66 2.67 -6.33
C GLU A 73 -7.78 3.56 -5.43
N GLY A 74 -7.20 2.99 -4.37
CA GLY A 74 -6.26 3.64 -3.46
C GLY A 74 -4.95 2.86 -3.32
N LEU A 75 -3.84 3.57 -3.10
CA LEU A 75 -2.51 3.00 -2.90
C LEU A 75 -1.81 3.72 -1.75
N ILE A 76 -1.52 2.96 -0.69
CA ILE A 76 -0.76 3.42 0.48
C ILE A 76 0.59 2.69 0.46
N PHE A 77 1.67 3.45 0.45
CA PHE A 77 3.03 2.95 0.40
C PHE A 77 3.68 3.07 1.77
N LEU A 78 4.22 1.96 2.28
CA LEU A 78 4.97 1.90 3.52
C LEU A 78 6.39 1.49 3.19
N THR A 79 7.37 2.29 3.62
CA THR A 79 8.78 1.99 3.39
C THR A 79 9.63 2.33 4.62
N LYS A 80 10.90 1.98 4.55
CA LYS A 80 11.92 2.37 5.51
C LYS A 80 13.09 3.02 4.77
N ILE A 81 13.50 4.19 5.22
CA ILE A 81 14.64 4.92 4.69
C ILE A 81 15.82 4.68 5.63
N ARG A 82 16.99 4.37 5.09
CA ARG A 82 18.21 4.20 5.90
C ARG A 82 18.70 5.55 6.40
N ARG A 83 19.01 5.63 7.70
CA ARG A 83 19.63 6.79 8.34
C ARG A 83 20.81 6.33 9.18
N GLY A 84 22.02 6.44 8.62
CA GLY A 84 23.24 5.94 9.25
C GLY A 84 23.15 4.43 9.53
N ASN A 85 23.15 4.08 10.81
CA ASN A 85 23.02 2.71 11.32
C ASN A 85 21.57 2.30 11.65
N SER A 86 20.60 3.16 11.38
CA SER A 86 19.18 2.96 11.72
C SER A 86 18.28 3.07 10.49
N PHE A 87 16.99 2.80 10.67
CA PHE A 87 15.96 3.00 9.66
C PHE A 87 14.80 3.82 10.22
N GLU A 88 14.32 4.76 9.43
CA GLU A 88 13.10 5.53 9.70
C GLU A 88 11.96 4.99 8.84
N ARG A 89 10.80 4.71 9.44
CA ARG A 89 9.62 4.24 8.71
C ARG A 89 8.80 5.40 8.20
N VAL A 90 8.38 5.32 6.95
CA VAL A 90 7.67 6.39 6.24
C VAL A 90 6.46 5.83 5.52
N ILE A 91 5.35 6.58 5.60
CA ILE A 91 4.08 6.30 4.93
C ILE A 91 3.79 7.40 3.90
N LEU A 92 3.32 7.01 2.73
CA LEU A 92 2.89 7.92 1.65
C LEU A 92 1.58 7.40 1.05
N VAL A 93 0.67 8.30 0.71
CA VAL A 93 -0.51 7.97 -0.09
C VAL A 93 -0.20 8.31 -1.54
N LEU A 94 -0.02 7.30 -2.38
CA LEU A 94 0.35 7.48 -3.80
C LEU A 94 -0.86 7.87 -4.66
N LYS A 95 -2.03 7.36 -4.29
CA LYS A 95 -3.28 7.57 -5.03
C LYS A 95 -4.47 7.34 -4.11
N MET A 96 -5.48 8.18 -4.21
CA MET A 96 -6.85 7.89 -3.78
C MET A 96 -7.84 8.41 -4.84
N ARG A 97 -8.34 7.54 -5.72
CA ARG A 97 -9.24 7.98 -6.80
C ARG A 97 -10.52 8.59 -6.24
N GLY A 98 -10.84 9.80 -6.69
CA GLY A 98 -12.07 10.51 -6.34
C GLY A 98 -12.07 11.14 -4.94
N GLN A 99 -10.91 11.22 -4.26
CA GLN A 99 -10.76 11.84 -2.96
C GLN A 99 -9.43 12.59 -2.88
N ASP A 100 -9.42 13.74 -2.20
CA ASP A 100 -8.18 14.44 -1.89
C ASP A 100 -7.39 13.69 -0.81
N HIS A 101 -6.06 13.80 -0.87
CA HIS A 101 -5.17 13.26 0.14
C HIS A 101 -3.90 14.10 0.26
N LEU A 102 -3.21 13.95 1.39
CA LEU A 102 -1.89 14.55 1.60
C LEU A 102 -0.89 13.91 0.63
N LEU A 103 -0.04 14.74 0.03
CA LEU A 103 0.94 14.32 -0.98
C LEU A 103 2.33 14.12 -0.37
N GLU A 104 2.52 14.54 0.87
CA GLU A 104 3.77 14.42 1.61
C GLU A 104 3.96 13.01 2.19
N ALA A 105 5.22 12.67 2.41
CA ALA A 105 5.61 11.46 3.11
C ALA A 105 5.69 11.76 4.62
N PHE A 106 5.12 10.90 5.46
CA PHE A 106 5.07 11.11 6.92
C PHE A 106 5.80 10.00 7.67
N PRO A 107 6.53 10.32 8.75
CA PRO A 107 7.10 9.29 9.59
C PRO A 107 5.99 8.58 10.38
N PHE A 108 6.17 7.28 10.62
CA PHE A 108 5.28 6.52 11.49
C PHE A 108 6.06 5.57 12.39
N VAL A 109 5.45 5.21 13.52
CA VAL A 109 5.98 4.18 14.43
C VAL A 109 4.96 3.07 14.63
N ILE A 110 5.46 1.87 14.90
CA ILE A 110 4.65 0.75 15.35
C ILE A 110 5.02 0.52 16.80
N LYS A 111 4.05 0.64 17.69
CA LYS A 111 4.21 0.43 19.13
C LYS A 111 3.02 -0.37 19.66
N GLU A 112 2.95 -0.56 20.97
CA GLU A 112 1.75 -1.07 21.61
C GLU A 112 0.54 -0.20 21.22
N GLY A 113 -0.51 -0.84 20.70
CA GLY A 113 -1.67 -0.15 20.10
C GLY A 113 -1.59 0.08 18.58
N GLY A 114 -0.49 -0.29 17.91
CA GLY A 114 -0.38 -0.35 16.46
C GLY A 114 0.39 0.82 15.82
N ILE A 115 -0.08 1.27 14.65
CA ILE A 115 0.56 2.30 13.83
C ILE A 115 0.16 3.70 14.32
N THR A 116 1.15 4.57 14.55
CA THR A 116 0.96 6.01 14.78
C THR A 116 1.67 6.80 13.69
N VAL A 117 0.94 7.64 12.95
CA VAL A 117 1.47 8.50 11.88
C VAL A 117 1.59 9.94 12.38
N PHE A 118 2.72 10.61 12.11
CA PHE A 118 2.97 11.98 12.56
C PHE A 118 2.86 12.98 11.41
N THR A 119 1.63 13.44 11.10
CA THR A 119 1.36 14.33 9.95
C THR A 119 1.91 15.75 10.07
N LYS A 120 2.41 16.13 11.25
CA LYS A 120 3.05 17.44 11.49
C LYS A 120 4.57 17.36 11.49
N GLN A 121 5.15 16.21 11.16
CA GLN A 121 6.59 15.96 11.15
C GLN A 121 7.02 15.58 9.74
N LEU A 122 8.18 16.09 9.32
CA LEU A 122 8.86 15.65 8.11
C LEU A 122 9.78 14.46 8.45
N PRO A 123 9.89 13.44 7.59
CA PRO A 123 10.86 12.38 7.77
C PRO A 123 12.28 12.95 7.82
N PHE A 124 12.99 12.70 8.91
CA PHE A 124 14.34 13.24 9.10
C PHE A 124 15.31 12.75 8.03
N SER A 125 15.09 11.53 7.55
CA SER A 125 15.93 10.89 6.52
C SER A 125 15.79 11.56 5.14
N LEU A 126 14.73 12.34 4.91
CA LEU A 126 14.57 13.13 3.68
C LEU A 126 15.21 14.52 3.79
N MET A 127 15.45 15.02 5.01
CA MET A 127 16.05 16.35 5.20
C MET A 127 17.58 16.38 5.03
N SER A 128 18.25 15.22 5.06
CA SER A 128 19.72 15.16 4.93
C SER A 128 20.23 15.30 3.49
N ASN A 129 19.41 15.00 2.49
CA ASN A 129 19.83 15.03 1.08
C ASN A 129 19.89 16.45 0.48
N GLU A 130 19.32 17.46 1.14
CA GLU A 130 19.33 18.84 0.64
C GLU A 130 20.65 19.59 0.89
N LYS A 131 21.55 19.06 1.73
CA LYS A 131 22.79 19.76 2.14
C LYS A 131 24.00 19.52 1.24
N GLU A 132 23.94 18.57 0.31
CA GLU A 132 25.09 18.24 -0.58
C GLU A 132 25.02 18.93 -1.96
N THR A 133 24.03 19.78 -2.22
CA THR A 133 23.86 20.46 -3.53
C THR A 133 24.15 21.98 -3.50
N ARG A 134 24.98 22.46 -2.58
CA ARG A 134 25.46 23.85 -2.55
C ARG A 134 26.98 23.94 -2.51
#